data_AF-A0A9Q8XFB5-F1
#
_entry.id   AF-A0A9Q8XFB5-F1
#
_cell.length_a   1.000
_cell.length_b   1.000
_cell.length_c   1.000
_cell.angle_alpha   90.00
_cell.angle_beta   90.00
_cell.angle_gamma   90.00
#
_symmetry.space_group_name_H-M   'P 1'
#
loop_
_entity.id
_entity.type
_entity.pdbx_description
1 polymer ?
#
loop_
_entity_poly.entity_id
_entity_poly.type
_entity_poly.pdbx_seq_one_letter_code
_entity_poly.pdbx_strand_id
1 'polypeptide(L)'
;MESVFIVVVLLVLFFVFVQKRYLKQDELKDSAYKKKGPLMNMQESAFYNALITAVGQHGVVMSKVNMANVVTPLATDKKQWFIANNRIAKSYFDYVVCDPRTLQVRVAIELDDGRALDKGKIERQKLLMHVCKSSGIPLIGTSVKHSYQVGKLRRLLASHIDLIEPDKEVRFCKRCGSPMVIKTASQGEFKGRRFFTCSRQPQCTYTENYNVIFDEEDMSE
;
A
#
# COMPACT_ATOMS: atom_id res chain seq x y z
N MET A 1 70.42 26.11 10.92
CA MET A 1 69.35 26.78 10.12
C MET A 1 68.73 25.83 9.11
N GLU A 2 69.53 24.99 8.42
CA GLU A 2 69.01 24.03 7.42
C GLU A 2 68.02 23.00 7.97
N SER A 3 68.28 22.41 9.15
CA SER A 3 67.38 21.43 9.78
C SER A 3 66.01 22.01 10.15
N VAL A 4 65.99 23.27 10.60
CA VAL A 4 64.75 23.99 10.95
C VAL A 4 63.91 24.24 9.69
N PHE A 5 64.55 24.61 8.59
CA PHE A 5 63.88 24.84 7.31
C PHE A 5 63.19 23.56 6.78
N ILE A 6 63.86 22.41 6.87
CA ILE A 6 63.29 21.11 6.43
C ILE A 6 62.05 20.73 7.23
N VAL A 7 62.08 20.91 8.56
CA VAL A 7 60.94 20.57 9.43
C VAL A 7 59.72 21.43 9.11
N VAL A 8 59.92 22.73 8.86
CA VAL A 8 58.83 23.65 8.47
C VAL A 8 58.21 23.23 7.14
N VAL A 9 59.02 22.89 6.14
CA VAL A 9 58.51 22.42 4.84
C VAL A 9 57.68 21.14 5.00
N LEU A 10 58.14 20.19 5.81
CA LEU A 10 57.40 18.95 6.07
C LEU A 10 56.07 19.20 6.79
N LEU A 11 56.02 20.12 7.76
CA LEU A 11 54.79 20.50 8.45
C LEU A 11 53.80 21.19 7.52
N VAL A 12 54.28 22.05 6.62
CA VAL A 12 53.44 22.70 5.60
C VAL A 12 52.89 21.66 4.61
N LEU A 13 53.73 20.73 4.12
CA LEU A 13 53.29 19.64 3.25
C LEU A 13 52.29 18.71 3.93
N PHE A 14 52.53 18.37 5.20
CA PHE A 14 51.62 17.58 6.02
C PHE A 14 50.30 18.31 6.25
N PHE A 15 50.34 19.60 6.57
CA PHE A 15 49.14 20.43 6.74
C PHE A 15 48.34 20.52 5.43
N VAL A 16 48.98 20.76 4.29
CA VAL A 16 48.33 20.77 2.97
C VAL A 16 47.76 19.39 2.61
N PHE A 17 48.47 18.31 2.94
CA PHE A 17 47.99 16.94 2.75
C PHE A 17 46.76 16.64 3.61
N VAL A 18 46.77 17.03 4.89
CA VAL A 18 45.65 16.88 5.81
C VAL A 18 44.47 17.74 5.34
N GLN A 19 44.69 18.99 4.92
CA GLN A 19 43.64 19.80 4.32
C GLN A 19 43.06 19.14 3.06
N LYS A 20 43.88 18.70 2.10
CA LYS A 20 43.37 18.05 0.88
C LYS A 20 42.64 16.73 1.16
N ARG A 21 43.00 16.02 2.23
CA ARG A 21 42.45 14.69 2.55
C ARG A 21 41.22 14.75 3.47
N TYR A 22 41.13 15.76 4.35
CA TYR A 22 40.08 15.87 5.36
C TYR A 22 39.20 17.13 5.23
N LEU A 23 39.67 18.18 4.54
CA LEU A 23 38.89 19.40 4.23
C LEU A 23 38.30 19.39 2.81
N LYS A 24 38.33 18.26 2.10
CA LYS A 24 37.31 18.00 1.07
C LYS A 24 35.97 17.84 1.79
N GLN A 25 35.36 18.97 2.14
CA GLN A 25 33.92 19.04 2.23
C GLN A 25 33.38 18.45 0.93
N ASP A 26 32.49 17.47 1.05
CA ASP A 26 31.62 17.02 -0.03
C ASP A 26 30.76 18.22 -0.45
N GLU A 27 31.34 19.17 -1.18
CA GLU A 27 30.53 20.05 -1.98
C GLU A 27 29.79 19.13 -2.96
N LEU A 28 28.48 19.35 -3.11
CA LEU A 28 27.58 18.71 -4.07
C LEU A 28 28.00 19.03 -5.53
N LYS A 29 29.30 18.98 -5.82
CA LYS A 29 29.95 19.40 -7.05
C LYS A 29 29.86 18.24 -8.03
N ASP A 30 29.23 18.56 -9.16
CA ASP A 30 29.24 17.87 -10.45
C ASP A 30 28.11 16.87 -10.75
N SER A 31 27.03 16.85 -9.99
CA SER A 31 25.83 16.10 -10.38
C SER A 31 24.73 17.02 -10.92
N ALA A 32 24.49 16.95 -12.24
CA ALA A 32 23.33 17.56 -12.87
C ALA A 32 22.15 16.59 -12.87
N TYR A 33 20.99 17.02 -12.39
CA TYR A 33 19.78 16.20 -12.30
C TYR A 33 18.73 16.68 -13.30
N LYS A 34 17.99 15.73 -13.90
CA LYS A 34 16.82 16.02 -14.73
C LYS A 34 15.60 15.27 -14.23
N LYS A 35 14.40 15.79 -14.53
CA LYS A 35 13.15 15.09 -14.27
C LYS A 35 13.13 13.78 -15.06
N LYS A 36 12.78 12.67 -14.40
CA LYS A 36 12.69 11.34 -15.04
C LYS A 36 11.38 11.15 -15.84
N GLY A 37 10.35 11.94 -15.53
CA GLY A 37 9.02 11.83 -16.10
C GLY A 37 7.95 11.70 -15.00
N PRO A 38 6.78 11.11 -15.32
CA PRO A 38 5.76 10.78 -14.33
C PRO A 38 6.31 9.87 -13.23
N LEU A 39 5.78 10.02 -12.00
CA LEU A 39 6.19 9.19 -10.85
C LEU A 39 5.77 7.73 -11.01
N MET A 40 4.62 7.49 -11.64
CA MET A 40 4.00 6.19 -11.84
C MET A 40 3.80 5.92 -13.33
N ASN A 41 3.85 4.65 -13.72
CA ASN A 41 3.47 4.21 -15.06
C ASN A 41 1.94 4.24 -15.26
N MET A 42 1.47 3.95 -16.47
CA MET A 42 0.04 4.01 -16.81
C MET A 42 -0.82 3.05 -15.98
N GLN A 43 -0.34 1.83 -15.72
CA GLN A 43 -1.08 0.82 -14.95
C GLN A 43 -1.14 1.20 -13.46
N GLU A 44 -0.01 1.65 -12.91
CA GLU A 44 0.08 2.17 -11.54
C GLU A 44 -0.84 3.38 -11.36
N SER A 45 -0.83 4.32 -12.31
CA SER A 45 -1.70 5.50 -12.26
C SER A 45 -3.19 5.14 -12.33
N ALA A 46 -3.57 4.19 -13.19
CA ALA A 46 -4.94 3.70 -13.27
C ALA A 46 -5.39 3.03 -11.97
N PHE A 47 -4.52 2.18 -11.39
CA PHE A 47 -4.80 1.52 -10.11
C PHE A 47 -4.90 2.54 -8.97
N TYR A 48 -4.00 3.53 -8.92
CA TYR A 48 -4.04 4.61 -7.93
C TYR A 48 -5.37 5.36 -7.93
N ASN A 49 -5.88 5.72 -9.12
CA ASN A 49 -7.18 6.40 -9.25
C ASN A 49 -8.34 5.49 -8.80
N ALA A 50 -8.30 4.21 -9.14
CA ALA A 50 -9.28 3.23 -8.67
C ALA A 50 -9.24 3.09 -7.14
N LEU A 51 -8.05 3.11 -6.55
CA LEU A 51 -7.83 3.02 -5.12
C LEU A 51 -8.35 4.26 -4.39
N ILE A 52 -8.06 5.48 -4.89
CA ILE A 52 -8.65 6.71 -4.37
C ILE A 52 -10.18 6.64 -4.39
N THR A 53 -10.75 6.19 -5.52
CA THR A 53 -12.21 6.07 -5.66
C THR A 53 -12.80 5.04 -4.70
N ALA A 54 -12.10 3.93 -4.46
CA ALA A 54 -12.53 2.88 -3.54
C ALA A 54 -12.49 3.33 -2.07
N VAL A 55 -11.43 4.07 -1.70
CA VAL A 55 -11.20 4.58 -0.35
C VAL A 55 -12.12 5.76 -0.02
N GLY A 56 -12.39 6.65 -0.99
CA GLY A 56 -13.22 7.83 -0.79
C GLY A 56 -12.67 8.74 0.31
N GLN A 57 -13.55 9.23 1.20
CA GLN A 57 -13.17 10.11 2.32
C GLN A 57 -12.69 9.32 3.56
N HIS A 58 -12.64 8.00 3.49
CA HIS A 58 -12.40 7.13 4.63
C HIS A 58 -10.92 6.82 4.84
N GLY A 59 -10.05 7.27 3.94
CA GLY A 59 -8.61 7.07 4.02
C GLY A 59 -7.84 7.94 3.04
N VAL A 60 -6.53 7.99 3.23
CA VAL A 60 -5.60 8.72 2.37
C VAL A 60 -4.69 7.72 1.67
N VAL A 61 -4.65 7.75 0.35
CA VAL A 61 -3.80 6.87 -0.46
C VAL A 61 -2.47 7.56 -0.72
N MET A 62 -1.36 6.93 -0.30
CA MET A 62 -0.01 7.36 -0.63
C MET A 62 0.66 6.32 -1.52
N SER A 63 1.37 6.77 -2.56
CA SER A 63 2.10 5.90 -3.49
C SER A 63 3.61 5.97 -3.27
N LYS A 64 4.32 4.89 -3.64
CA LYS A 64 5.78 4.77 -3.57
C LYS A 64 6.34 5.19 -2.20
N VAL A 65 5.72 4.68 -1.13
CA VAL A 65 6.12 5.00 0.24
C VAL A 65 7.32 4.14 0.63
N ASN A 66 8.40 4.79 1.02
CA ASN A 66 9.61 4.10 1.48
C ASN A 66 9.31 3.29 2.75
N MET A 67 9.72 2.03 2.80
CA MET A 67 9.41 1.17 3.96
C MET A 67 10.05 1.69 5.25
N ALA A 68 11.22 2.32 5.20
CA ALA A 68 11.88 2.91 6.38
C ALA A 68 11.15 4.13 6.95
N ASN A 69 10.22 4.73 6.20
CA ASN A 69 9.35 5.80 6.70
C ASN A 69 8.09 5.26 7.40
N VAL A 70 7.86 3.93 7.35
CA VAL A 70 6.66 3.29 7.90
C VAL A 70 7.02 2.34 9.04
N VAL A 71 8.13 1.60 8.92
CA VAL A 71 8.55 0.61 9.90
C VAL A 71 9.99 0.86 10.34
N THR A 72 10.32 0.42 11.56
CA THR A 72 11.69 0.40 12.10
C THR A 72 12.05 -1.00 12.58
N PRO A 73 13.30 -1.45 12.42
CA PRO A 73 13.74 -2.71 13.02
C PRO A 73 13.64 -2.67 14.55
N LEU A 74 13.21 -3.78 15.15
CA LEU A 74 13.20 -3.96 16.61
C LEU A 74 14.57 -4.38 17.18
N ALA A 75 15.56 -4.64 16.32
CA ALA A 75 16.89 -5.08 16.75
C ALA A 75 17.55 -4.02 17.65
N THR A 76 18.00 -4.44 18.83
CA THR A 76 18.71 -3.57 19.80
C THR A 76 20.20 -3.47 19.49
N ASP A 77 20.78 -4.50 18.85
CA ASP A 77 22.16 -4.47 18.38
C ASP A 77 22.30 -3.54 17.16
N LYS A 78 23.28 -2.62 17.24
CA LYS A 78 23.50 -1.59 16.21
C LYS A 78 23.81 -2.18 14.83
N LYS A 79 24.57 -3.28 14.78
CA LYS A 79 24.95 -3.92 13.51
C LYS A 79 23.73 -4.59 12.88
N GLN A 80 22.97 -5.36 13.65
CA GLN A 80 21.74 -5.99 13.16
C GLN A 80 20.68 -4.96 12.76
N TRP A 81 20.52 -3.90 13.55
CA TRP A 81 19.63 -2.78 13.23
C TRP A 81 20.02 -2.15 11.89
N PHE A 82 21.30 -1.84 11.68
CA PHE A 82 21.77 -1.24 10.43
C PHE A 82 21.55 -2.15 9.22
N ILE A 83 21.80 -3.45 9.37
CA ILE A 83 21.55 -4.44 8.29
C ILE A 83 20.06 -4.48 7.94
N ALA A 84 19.18 -4.57 8.94
CA ALA A 84 17.74 -4.60 8.73
C ALA A 84 17.22 -3.29 8.13
N ASN A 85 17.65 -2.15 8.67
CA ASN A 85 17.26 -0.82 8.21
C ASN A 85 17.67 -0.58 6.75
N ASN A 86 18.86 -1.02 6.33
CA ASN A 86 19.30 -0.89 4.95
C ASN A 86 18.44 -1.68 3.94
N ARG A 87 17.83 -2.79 4.36
CA ARG A 87 16.92 -3.57 3.49
C ARG A 87 15.63 -2.79 3.22
N ILE A 88 15.03 -2.23 4.26
CA ILE A 88 13.79 -1.45 4.15
C ILE A 88 14.03 -0.06 3.54
N ALA A 89 15.16 0.59 3.81
CA ALA A 89 15.47 1.92 3.26
C ALA A 89 15.61 1.94 1.74
N LYS A 90 15.90 0.79 1.13
CA LYS A 90 16.01 0.62 -0.33
C LYS A 90 14.73 0.06 -0.96
N SER A 91 13.68 -0.13 -0.17
CA SER A 91 12.44 -0.79 -0.56
C SER A 91 11.24 0.13 -0.34
N TYR A 92 10.22 -0.06 -1.17
CA TYR A 92 9.03 0.78 -1.18
C TYR A 92 7.78 -0.10 -1.19
N PHE A 93 6.77 0.31 -0.44
CA PHE A 93 5.39 -0.10 -0.68
C PHE A 93 4.90 0.61 -1.95
N ASP A 94 4.20 -0.11 -2.83
CA ASP A 94 3.59 0.54 -3.99
C ASP A 94 2.52 1.53 -3.57
N TYR A 95 1.64 1.11 -2.66
CA TYR A 95 0.68 1.99 -1.99
C TYR A 95 0.53 1.66 -0.52
N VAL A 96 0.18 2.66 0.27
CA VAL A 96 -0.38 2.49 1.60
C VAL A 96 -1.66 3.30 1.70
N VAL A 97 -2.62 2.78 2.46
CA VAL A 97 -3.79 3.55 2.85
C VAL A 97 -3.65 3.92 4.31
N CYS A 98 -3.78 5.21 4.59
CA CYS A 98 -3.66 5.77 5.91
C CYS A 98 -5.02 6.21 6.44
N ASP A 99 -5.13 6.26 7.77
CA ASP A 99 -6.23 6.94 8.45
C ASP A 99 -6.22 8.44 8.06
N PRO A 100 -7.37 9.03 7.69
CA PRO A 100 -7.40 10.39 7.15
C PRO A 100 -7.15 11.47 8.20
N ARG A 101 -7.26 11.15 9.50
CA ARG A 101 -7.10 12.11 10.60
C ARG A 101 -5.69 12.09 11.17
N THR A 102 -5.09 10.90 11.26
CA THR A 102 -3.82 10.65 11.96
C THR A 102 -2.67 10.32 11.00
N LEU A 103 -2.98 10.00 9.74
CA LEU A 103 -2.04 9.48 8.74
C LEU A 103 -1.33 8.19 9.16
N GLN A 104 -1.84 7.48 10.17
CA GLN A 104 -1.33 6.15 10.53
C GLN A 104 -1.64 5.16 9.41
N VAL A 105 -0.64 4.35 9.04
CA VAL A 105 -0.78 3.32 8.01
C VAL A 105 -1.73 2.23 8.50
N ARG A 106 -2.78 1.97 7.71
CA ARG A 106 -3.82 0.97 8.01
C ARG A 106 -3.64 -0.31 7.22
N VAL A 107 -3.18 -0.19 5.97
CA VAL A 107 -2.94 -1.33 5.08
C VAL A 107 -1.93 -0.95 4.00
N ALA A 108 -1.03 -1.88 3.68
CA ALA A 108 -0.13 -1.81 2.54
C ALA A 108 -0.74 -2.57 1.35
N ILE A 109 -0.52 -2.07 0.14
CA ILE A 109 -1.04 -2.66 -1.09
C ILE A 109 0.10 -2.79 -2.08
N GLU A 110 0.21 -3.99 -2.66
CA GLU A 110 1.17 -4.30 -3.71
C GLU A 110 0.43 -4.53 -5.03
N LEU A 111 0.94 -3.95 -6.12
CA LEU A 111 0.38 -4.14 -7.45
C LEU A 111 1.23 -5.15 -8.24
N ASP A 112 0.67 -6.31 -8.47
CA ASP A 112 1.25 -7.33 -9.35
C ASP A 112 0.99 -6.99 -10.82
N ASP A 113 2.09 -6.88 -11.59
CA ASP A 113 2.08 -6.67 -13.03
C ASP A 113 1.88 -7.97 -13.82
N GLY A 114 1.74 -9.12 -13.14
CA GLY A 114 1.49 -10.44 -13.70
C GLY A 114 2.69 -11.02 -14.47
N ARG A 115 3.86 -10.37 -14.39
CA ARG A 115 5.07 -10.84 -15.08
C ARG A 115 5.77 -11.88 -14.24
N ALA A 116 6.50 -12.77 -14.93
CA ALA A 116 7.35 -13.75 -14.26
C ALA A 116 8.30 -13.07 -13.26
N LEU A 117 8.42 -13.67 -12.07
CA LEU A 117 9.27 -13.16 -11.02
C LEU A 117 10.71 -13.63 -11.25
N ASP A 118 11.62 -12.68 -11.41
CA ASP A 118 13.04 -12.96 -11.30
C ASP A 118 13.46 -13.10 -9.82
N LYS A 119 14.70 -13.54 -9.59
CA LYS A 119 15.25 -13.74 -8.24
C LYS A 119 15.15 -12.47 -7.38
N GLY A 120 15.37 -11.30 -7.95
CA GLY A 120 15.28 -10.02 -7.22
C GLY A 120 13.85 -9.70 -6.80
N LYS A 121 12.88 -9.89 -7.69
CA LYS A 121 11.45 -9.73 -7.38
C LYS A 121 10.99 -10.69 -6.30
N ILE A 122 11.42 -11.95 -6.35
CA ILE A 122 11.12 -12.97 -5.32
C ILE A 122 11.64 -12.52 -3.94
N GLU A 123 12.91 -12.10 -3.86
CA GLU A 123 13.48 -11.64 -2.59
C GLU A 123 12.79 -10.38 -2.07
N ARG A 124 12.39 -9.46 -2.95
CA ARG A 124 11.58 -8.29 -2.56
C ARG A 124 10.23 -8.70 -1.99
N GLN A 125 9.54 -9.64 -2.61
CA GLN A 125 8.24 -10.13 -2.13
C GLN A 125 8.37 -10.80 -0.76
N LYS A 126 9.41 -11.62 -0.55
CA LYS A 126 9.71 -12.21 0.77
C LYS A 126 9.95 -11.14 1.83
N LEU A 127 10.72 -10.10 1.49
CA LEU A 127 10.96 -8.96 2.38
C LEU A 127 9.64 -8.25 2.73
N LEU A 128 8.81 -7.95 1.75
CA LEU A 128 7.50 -7.29 1.93
C LEU A 128 6.60 -8.09 2.88
N MET A 129 6.43 -9.39 2.62
CA MET A 129 5.64 -10.28 3.48
C MET A 129 6.19 -10.33 4.91
N HIS A 130 7.52 -10.41 5.06
CA HIS A 130 8.16 -10.43 6.37
C HIS A 130 7.95 -9.12 7.13
N VAL A 131 8.12 -7.97 6.46
CA VAL A 131 7.93 -6.64 7.05
C VAL A 131 6.48 -6.45 7.50
N CYS A 132 5.50 -6.71 6.63
CA CYS A 132 4.08 -6.59 6.97
C CYS A 132 3.69 -7.51 8.13
N LYS A 133 4.11 -8.78 8.08
CA LYS A 133 3.81 -9.75 9.14
C LYS A 133 4.41 -9.35 10.49
N SER A 134 5.66 -8.88 10.52
CA SER A 134 6.36 -8.54 11.76
C SER A 134 5.94 -7.19 12.35
N SER A 135 5.52 -6.24 11.50
CA SER A 135 5.01 -4.93 11.93
C SER A 135 3.52 -4.91 12.26
N GLY A 136 2.79 -5.98 11.92
CA GLY A 136 1.33 -6.05 12.09
C GLY A 136 0.56 -5.24 11.05
N ILE A 137 1.21 -4.75 9.98
CA ILE A 137 0.56 -4.03 8.89
C ILE A 137 -0.09 -5.03 7.94
N PRO A 138 -1.43 -4.98 7.73
CA PRO A 138 -2.09 -5.79 6.72
C PRO A 138 -1.51 -5.57 5.32
N LEU A 139 -1.39 -6.64 4.55
CA LEU A 139 -0.89 -6.60 3.17
C LEU A 139 -1.94 -7.15 2.21
N ILE A 140 -2.34 -6.35 1.23
CA ILE A 140 -3.23 -6.78 0.15
C ILE A 140 -2.41 -6.88 -1.15
N GLY A 141 -2.31 -8.10 -1.68
CA GLY A 141 -1.82 -8.32 -3.04
C GLY A 141 -2.94 -8.07 -4.04
N THR A 142 -2.71 -7.19 -5.00
CA THR A 142 -3.66 -6.89 -6.08
C THR A 142 -3.01 -7.10 -7.43
N SER A 143 -3.83 -7.19 -8.47
CA SER A 143 -3.38 -7.23 -9.85
C SER A 143 -4.06 -6.14 -10.65
N VAL A 144 -3.52 -5.81 -11.83
CA VAL A 144 -4.08 -4.78 -12.74
C VAL A 144 -5.57 -4.97 -13.04
N LYS A 145 -6.09 -6.21 -12.96
CA LYS A 145 -7.54 -6.49 -13.12
C LYS A 145 -8.41 -5.78 -12.08
N HIS A 146 -7.88 -5.55 -10.88
CA HIS A 146 -8.59 -4.88 -9.79
C HIS A 146 -8.80 -3.37 -10.04
N SER A 147 -8.00 -2.75 -10.91
CA SER A 147 -8.19 -1.34 -11.31
C SER A 147 -9.57 -1.09 -11.92
N TYR A 148 -10.20 -2.10 -12.51
CA TYR A 148 -11.52 -2.01 -13.13
C TYR A 148 -12.67 -2.43 -12.19
N GLN A 149 -12.36 -2.82 -10.95
CA GLN A 149 -13.31 -3.40 -9.99
C GLN A 149 -13.30 -2.63 -8.66
N VAL A 150 -13.64 -1.35 -8.70
CA VAL A 150 -13.65 -0.46 -7.52
C VAL A 150 -14.47 -1.04 -6.36
N GLY A 151 -15.64 -1.64 -6.64
CA GLY A 151 -16.45 -2.28 -5.60
C GLY A 151 -15.74 -3.44 -4.88
N LYS A 152 -14.90 -4.21 -5.59
CA LYS A 152 -14.09 -5.28 -5.00
C LYS A 152 -12.97 -4.70 -4.13
N LEU A 153 -12.29 -3.66 -4.61
CA LEU A 153 -11.27 -2.94 -3.83
C LEU A 153 -11.88 -2.41 -2.53
N ARG A 154 -13.06 -1.79 -2.58
CA ARG A 154 -13.76 -1.28 -1.39
C ARG A 154 -14.03 -2.38 -0.36
N ARG A 155 -14.50 -3.56 -0.81
CA ARG A 155 -14.73 -4.71 0.10
C ARG A 155 -13.45 -5.22 0.74
N LEU A 156 -12.36 -5.31 -0.03
CA LEU A 156 -11.05 -5.74 0.49
C LEU A 156 -10.50 -4.73 1.51
N LEU A 157 -10.77 -3.44 1.33
CA LEU A 157 -10.30 -2.38 2.20
C LEU A 157 -11.16 -2.18 3.45
N ALA A 158 -12.45 -2.52 3.39
CA ALA A 158 -13.40 -2.32 4.48
C ALA A 158 -13.00 -3.06 5.77
N SER A 159 -12.28 -4.18 5.69
CA SER A 159 -11.77 -4.90 6.88
C SER A 159 -10.58 -4.22 7.56
N HIS A 160 -9.99 -3.20 6.95
CA HIS A 160 -8.76 -2.55 7.43
C HIS A 160 -8.94 -1.04 7.65
N ILE A 161 -9.96 -0.45 7.03
CA ILE A 161 -10.32 0.94 7.13
C ILE A 161 -11.67 1.01 7.85
N ASP A 162 -11.64 1.15 9.18
CA ASP A 162 -12.82 1.14 10.07
C ASP A 162 -13.87 2.21 9.73
N LEU A 163 -13.54 3.14 8.83
CA LEU A 163 -14.39 4.24 8.40
C LEU A 163 -15.13 3.97 7.09
N ILE A 164 -14.74 2.97 6.28
CA ILE A 164 -15.54 2.60 5.11
C ILE A 164 -16.77 1.86 5.62
N GLU A 165 -17.82 2.61 5.95
CA GLU A 165 -19.14 2.01 5.88
C GLU A 165 -19.28 1.51 4.44
N PRO A 166 -19.40 0.19 4.20
CA PRO A 166 -19.62 -0.29 2.84
C PRO A 166 -20.87 0.42 2.35
N ASP A 167 -20.75 1.25 1.31
CA ASP A 167 -21.88 1.94 0.68
C ASP A 167 -23.05 0.96 0.67
N LYS A 168 -24.13 1.30 1.40
CA LYS A 168 -25.30 0.44 1.49
C LYS A 168 -25.74 0.20 0.05
N GLU A 169 -25.56 -1.02 -0.45
CA GLU A 169 -25.92 -1.36 -1.81
C GLU A 169 -27.43 -1.15 -1.96
N VAL A 170 -27.83 -0.01 -2.53
CA VAL A 170 -29.24 0.33 -2.73
C VAL A 170 -29.72 -0.41 -3.96
N ARG A 171 -30.35 -1.56 -3.74
CA ARG A 171 -31.05 -2.30 -4.79
C ARG A 171 -32.50 -1.86 -4.88
N PHE A 172 -33.03 -1.82 -6.09
CA PHE A 172 -34.47 -1.61 -6.32
C PHE A 172 -35.13 -2.95 -6.62
N CYS A 173 -36.33 -3.14 -6.07
CA CYS A 173 -37.12 -4.34 -6.24
C CYS A 173 -37.49 -4.53 -7.72
N LYS A 174 -37.11 -5.68 -8.31
CA LYS A 174 -37.40 -6.02 -9.71
C LYS A 174 -38.91 -6.16 -10.03
N ARG A 175 -39.77 -6.24 -9.01
CA ARG A 175 -41.23 -6.30 -9.18
C ARG A 175 -41.94 -4.95 -9.13
N CYS A 176 -41.48 -4.01 -8.29
CA CYS A 176 -42.25 -2.78 -8.01
C CYS A 176 -41.40 -1.50 -7.96
N GLY A 177 -40.09 -1.59 -8.24
CA GLY A 177 -39.18 -0.45 -8.27
C GLY A 177 -38.90 0.21 -6.91
N SER A 178 -39.43 -0.32 -5.81
CA SER A 178 -39.18 0.24 -4.47
C SER A 178 -37.80 -0.15 -3.96
N PRO A 179 -37.16 0.68 -3.11
CA PRO A 179 -35.86 0.32 -2.53
C PRO A 179 -35.98 -0.98 -1.71
N MET A 180 -34.95 -1.80 -1.76
CA MET A 180 -34.85 -3.03 -0.98
C MET A 180 -34.07 -2.78 0.31
N VAL A 181 -34.46 -3.48 1.36
CA VAL A 181 -33.83 -3.45 2.68
C VAL A 181 -33.22 -4.81 2.99
N ILE A 182 -32.08 -4.83 3.69
CA ILE A 182 -31.41 -6.07 4.05
C ILE A 182 -31.99 -6.57 5.37
N LYS A 183 -32.40 -7.84 5.41
CA LYS A 183 -32.79 -8.54 6.64
C LYS A 183 -31.89 -9.76 6.85
N THR A 184 -31.74 -10.15 8.10
CA THR A 184 -31.05 -11.38 8.50
C THR A 184 -32.10 -12.41 8.91
N ALA A 185 -32.01 -13.62 8.37
CA ALA A 185 -32.89 -14.71 8.77
C ALA A 185 -32.66 -15.06 10.24
N SER A 186 -33.70 -14.95 11.07
CA SER A 186 -33.64 -15.22 12.51
C SER A 186 -33.93 -16.68 12.85
N GLN A 187 -34.56 -17.42 11.93
CA GLN A 187 -35.06 -18.79 12.14
C GLN A 187 -34.92 -19.62 10.85
N GLY A 188 -34.97 -20.95 10.97
CA GLY A 188 -34.86 -21.91 9.86
C GLY A 188 -33.42 -22.28 9.48
N GLU A 189 -33.29 -23.10 8.43
CA GLU A 189 -32.00 -23.61 7.90
C GLU A 189 -31.04 -22.50 7.44
N PHE A 190 -31.59 -21.33 7.10
CA PHE A 190 -30.84 -20.17 6.64
C PHE A 190 -30.55 -19.14 7.74
N LYS A 191 -30.72 -19.50 9.02
CA LYS A 191 -30.48 -18.60 10.16
C LYS A 191 -29.09 -17.96 10.09
N GLY A 192 -29.04 -16.63 10.23
CA GLY A 192 -27.82 -15.83 10.12
C GLY A 192 -27.50 -15.34 8.70
N ARG A 193 -28.14 -15.88 7.66
CA ARG A 193 -27.95 -15.39 6.28
C ARG A 193 -28.67 -14.07 6.07
N ARG A 194 -28.04 -13.17 5.32
CA ARG A 194 -28.61 -11.89 4.90
C ARG A 194 -29.35 -12.07 3.57
N PHE A 195 -30.42 -11.33 3.36
CA PHE A 195 -31.14 -11.25 2.10
C PHE A 195 -31.76 -9.87 1.92
N PHE A 196 -31.92 -9.44 0.67
CA PHE A 196 -32.68 -8.26 0.33
C PHE A 196 -34.18 -8.59 0.34
N THR A 197 -34.98 -7.72 0.93
CA THR A 197 -36.44 -7.76 0.84
C THR A 197 -36.99 -6.41 0.40
N CYS A 198 -38.11 -6.41 -0.32
CA CYS A 198 -38.77 -5.17 -0.72
C CYS A 198 -39.23 -4.36 0.50
N SER A 199 -38.98 -3.05 0.51
CA SER A 199 -39.45 -2.14 1.58
C SER A 199 -40.97 -2.05 1.69
N ARG A 200 -41.72 -2.43 0.65
CA ARG A 200 -43.20 -2.42 0.63
C ARG A 200 -43.84 -3.68 1.21
N GLN A 201 -43.13 -4.53 1.95
CA GLN A 201 -43.79 -5.64 2.66
C GLN A 201 -44.92 -5.12 3.58
N PRO A 202 -46.09 -5.78 3.65
CA PRO A 202 -46.43 -7.06 3.02
C PRO A 202 -46.94 -6.95 1.56
N GLN A 203 -47.15 -5.74 1.03
CA GLN A 203 -47.71 -5.51 -0.30
C GLN A 203 -46.82 -6.00 -1.45
N CYS A 204 -45.52 -6.10 -1.23
CA CYS A 204 -44.59 -6.74 -2.16
C CYS A 204 -43.68 -7.70 -1.41
N THR A 205 -43.80 -9.00 -1.71
CA THR A 205 -43.06 -10.09 -1.03
C THR A 205 -41.77 -10.47 -1.75
N TYR A 206 -41.30 -9.67 -2.71
CA TYR A 206 -40.07 -9.95 -3.45
C TYR A 206 -38.84 -9.94 -2.53
N THR A 207 -38.04 -10.99 -2.63
CA THR A 207 -36.77 -11.16 -1.93
C THR A 207 -35.67 -11.60 -2.88
N GLU A 208 -34.43 -11.21 -2.60
CA GLU A 208 -33.24 -11.60 -3.36
C GLU A 208 -32.10 -11.95 -2.38
N ASN A 209 -31.25 -12.90 -2.72
CA ASN A 209 -30.18 -13.33 -1.83
C ASN A 209 -29.10 -12.24 -1.68
N TYR A 210 -28.56 -12.03 -0.47
CA TYR A 210 -27.49 -11.03 -0.25
C TYR A 210 -26.11 -11.54 -0.68
N ASN A 211 -25.96 -12.87 -0.73
CA ASN A 211 -24.70 -13.50 -1.09
C ASN A 211 -24.42 -13.31 -2.58
N VAL A 212 -23.41 -12.50 -2.89
CA VAL A 212 -22.59 -12.69 -4.09
C VAL A 212 -21.67 -13.88 -3.79
N ILE A 213 -22.22 -15.08 -3.86
CA ILE A 213 -21.42 -16.22 -4.31
C ILE A 213 -21.46 -16.03 -5.83
N PHE A 214 -20.31 -15.69 -6.42
CA PHE A 214 -20.18 -15.96 -7.85
C PHE A 214 -20.20 -17.48 -7.93
N ASP A 215 -21.35 -18.06 -8.23
CA ASP A 215 -21.37 -19.44 -8.68
C ASP A 215 -20.51 -19.48 -9.95
N GLU A 216 -19.58 -20.43 -10.03
CA GLU A 216 -18.65 -20.59 -11.15
C GLU A 216 -19.35 -20.91 -12.49
N GLU A 217 -20.69 -20.92 -12.51
CA GLU A 217 -21.55 -21.33 -13.63
C GLU A 217 -21.76 -20.24 -14.69
N ASP A 218 -21.47 -18.96 -14.41
CA ASP A 218 -21.59 -17.88 -15.42
C ASP A 218 -20.37 -17.76 -16.37
N MET A 219 -19.48 -18.75 -16.40
CA MET A 219 -18.32 -18.82 -17.32
C MET A 219 -18.57 -19.68 -18.57
N SER A 220 -19.79 -20.14 -18.79
CA SER A 220 -20.17 -20.82 -20.03
C SER A 220 -21.33 -20.11 -20.71
N GLU A 221 -21.03 -18.99 -21.37
CA GLU A 221 -21.71 -18.50 -22.58
C GLU A 221 -20.83 -17.49 -23.32
#